data_AF-A0A0G0LZH4-F1
#
_entry.id   AF-A0A0G0LZH4-F1
#
_cell.length_a   1.000
_cell.length_b   1.000
_cell.length_c   1.000
_cell.angle_alpha   90.00
_cell.angle_beta   90.00
_cell.angle_gamma   90.00
#
_symmetry.space_group_name_H-M   'P 1'
#
loop_
_entity.id
_entity.type
_entity.pdbx_description
1 polymer ?
#
loop_
_entity_poly.entity_id
_entity_poly.type
_entity_poly.pdbx_seq_one_letter_code
_entity_poly.pdbx_strand_id
1 'polypeptide(L)'
;MIFQINLVPDRSQILEGGDDMAYEYTNAKGTKYYLHRREVTLRGSGKVQRIYFFAKEPKDGAIDEIPEGYTVVENPRTGLPILKRA
;
A
#
# COMPACT_ATOMS: atom_id res chain seq x y z
N MET A 1 26.10 29.45 1.63
CA MET A 1 24.70 29.08 1.42
C MET A 1 24.57 28.40 0.07
N ILE A 2 24.16 27.13 0.03
CA ILE A 2 23.18 26.56 -0.92
C ILE A 2 22.96 25.10 -0.52
N PHE A 3 21.74 24.81 -0.09
CA PHE A 3 21.19 23.47 0.13
C PHE A 3 20.79 22.91 -1.24
N GLN A 4 20.97 21.61 -1.50
CA GLN A 4 19.94 20.77 -2.14
C GLN A 4 20.33 19.27 -2.15
N ILE A 5 19.54 18.51 -1.37
CA ILE A 5 18.85 17.26 -1.75
C ILE A 5 19.65 15.95 -1.81
N ASN A 6 19.39 15.15 -0.77
CA ASN A 6 19.34 13.70 -0.68
C ASN A 6 19.73 12.89 -1.93
N LEU A 7 20.83 12.17 -1.79
CA LEU A 7 21.07 10.89 -2.44
C LEU A 7 19.91 9.95 -2.06
N VAL A 8 18.97 9.75 -2.98
CA VAL A 8 18.07 8.59 -2.92
C VAL A 8 18.93 7.40 -3.34
N PRO A 9 19.17 6.39 -2.47
CA PRO A 9 19.85 5.19 -2.92
C PRO A 9 18.91 4.47 -3.89
N ASP A 10 19.24 4.55 -5.18
CA ASP A 10 18.74 3.65 -6.21
C ASP A 10 19.12 2.22 -5.79
N ARG A 11 18.16 1.55 -5.12
CA ARG A 11 18.30 0.19 -4.59
C ARG A 11 17.46 -0.76 -5.43
N SER A 12 17.45 -0.55 -6.73
CA SER A 12 16.94 -1.51 -7.68
C SER A 12 18.08 -2.46 -8.04
N GLN A 13 17.81 -3.76 -7.83
CA GLN A 13 18.51 -4.92 -8.39
C GLN A 13 19.61 -5.56 -7.52
N ILE A 14 19.23 -6.35 -6.51
CA ILE A 14 19.60 -7.79 -6.40
C ILE A 14 18.52 -8.47 -5.55
N LEU A 15 17.63 -9.26 -6.16
CA LEU A 15 16.99 -10.46 -5.57
C LEU A 15 16.39 -11.28 -6.73
N GLU A 16 17.17 -12.21 -7.30
CA GLU A 16 16.61 -13.36 -8.00
C GLU A 16 16.07 -14.33 -6.95
N GLY A 17 14.76 -14.30 -6.74
CA GLY A 17 14.04 -15.15 -5.80
C GLY A 17 12.60 -14.67 -5.75
N GLY A 18 11.69 -15.43 -6.35
CA GLY A 18 10.31 -15.02 -6.58
C GLY A 18 9.51 -14.85 -5.30
N ASP A 19 9.35 -13.61 -4.86
CA ASP A 19 8.33 -13.20 -3.90
C ASP A 19 7.74 -11.86 -4.36
N ASP A 20 6.49 -11.94 -4.79
CA ASP A 20 5.50 -10.88 -5.04
C ASP A 20 5.74 -9.65 -4.14
N MET A 21 6.25 -8.55 -4.71
CA MET A 21 6.58 -7.31 -4.00
C MET A 21 5.31 -6.57 -3.55
N ALA A 22 4.60 -7.08 -2.56
CA ALA A 22 3.46 -6.37 -1.95
C ALA A 22 3.96 -5.27 -1.00
N TYR A 23 3.34 -4.08 -1.02
CA TYR A 23 3.64 -3.01 -0.07
C TYR A 23 3.30 -3.47 1.35
N GLU A 24 4.33 -3.70 2.17
CA GLU A 24 4.20 -4.10 3.58
C GLU A 24 4.14 -2.87 4.49
N TYR A 25 3.08 -2.78 5.29
CA TYR A 25 2.90 -1.81 6.35
C TYR A 25 2.83 -2.52 7.70
N THR A 26 3.75 -2.18 8.61
CA THR A 26 3.70 -2.65 9.99
C THR A 26 3.06 -1.59 10.89
N ASN A 27 1.94 -1.92 11.50
CA ASN A 27 1.24 -1.07 12.47
C ASN A 27 2.03 -0.98 13.80
N ALA A 28 1.78 0.05 14.62
CA ALA A 28 2.32 0.18 15.99
C ALA A 28 2.15 -1.07 16.88
N LYS A 29 1.16 -1.92 16.60
CA LYS A 29 0.94 -3.22 17.27
C LYS A 29 1.86 -4.35 16.81
N GLY A 30 2.74 -4.12 15.84
CA GLY A 30 3.62 -5.14 15.25
C GLY A 30 2.91 -6.06 14.23
N THR A 31 1.68 -5.73 13.85
CA THR A 31 0.94 -6.50 12.84
C THR A 31 1.34 -6.02 11.44
N LYS A 32 1.76 -6.97 10.61
CA LYS A 32 2.05 -6.76 9.20
C LYS A 32 0.77 -6.76 8.37
N TYR A 33 0.70 -5.80 7.48
CA TYR A 33 -0.37 -5.65 6.51
C TYR A 33 0.20 -5.42 5.13
N TYR A 34 -0.42 -5.97 4.12
CA TYR A 34 -0.06 -5.84 2.73
C TYR A 34 -1.11 -5.00 2.03
N LEU A 35 -0.71 -4.10 1.14
CA LEU A 35 -1.64 -3.31 0.36
C LEU A 35 -2.15 -4.10 -0.84
N HIS A 36 -3.46 -4.10 -1.02
CA HIS A 36 -4.11 -4.70 -2.18
C HIS A 36 -5.02 -3.69 -2.86
N ARG A 37 -5.17 -3.87 -4.18
CA ARG A 37 -6.22 -3.24 -4.97
C ARG A 37 -7.23 -4.29 -5.43
N ARG A 38 -8.50 -3.91 -5.43
CA ARG A 38 -9.55 -4.69 -6.07
C ARG A 38 -10.48 -3.77 -6.85
N GLU A 39 -10.84 -4.21 -8.03
CA GLU A 39 -11.88 -3.57 -8.82
C GLU A 39 -13.22 -4.23 -8.45
N VAL A 40 -14.13 -3.44 -7.90
CA VAL A 40 -15.46 -3.89 -7.53
C VAL A 40 -16.48 -3.19 -8.43
N THR A 41 -17.34 -3.97 -9.07
CA THR A 41 -18.44 -3.43 -9.87
C THR A 41 -19.63 -3.19 -8.95
N LEU A 42 -20.02 -1.92 -8.78
CA LEU A 42 -21.17 -1.57 -7.95
C LEU A 42 -22.47 -2.03 -8.63
N ARG A 43 -23.26 -2.84 -7.92
CA ARG A 43 -24.44 -3.56 -8.44
C ARG A 43 -25.67 -2.68 -8.75
N GLY A 44 -25.49 -1.38 -8.94
CA GLY A 44 -26.58 -0.44 -9.26
C GLY A 44 -26.30 0.41 -10.50
N SER A 45 -25.10 0.97 -10.63
CA SER A 45 -24.75 1.89 -11.73
C SER A 45 -23.81 1.30 -12.77
N GLY A 46 -23.38 0.03 -12.59
CA GLY A 46 -22.39 -0.61 -13.47
C GLY A 46 -20.99 0.01 -13.44
N LYS A 47 -20.75 0.96 -12.51
CA LYS A 47 -19.46 1.63 -12.37
C LYS A 47 -18.45 0.69 -11.71
N VAL A 48 -17.25 0.63 -12.30
CA VAL A 48 -16.09 -0.02 -11.72
C VAL A 48 -15.48 0.94 -10.70
N GLN A 49 -15.48 0.55 -9.43
CA GLN A 49 -14.80 1.28 -8.38
C GLN A 49 -13.53 0.53 -7.98
N ARG A 50 -12.41 1.26 -7.97
CA ARG A 50 -11.15 0.75 -7.45
C ARG A 50 -11.13 0.98 -5.95
N ILE A 51 -11.06 -0.10 -5.19
CA ILE A 51 -10.90 -0.05 -3.74
C ILE A 51 -9.49 -0.52 -3.38
N TYR A 52 -8.90 0.18 -2.41
CA TYR A 52 -7.61 -0.18 -1.85
C TYR A 52 -7.82 -0.61 -0.41
N PHE A 53 -7.24 -1.74 -0.03
CA PHE A 53 -7.43 -2.31 1.29
C PHE A 53 -6.16 -3.02 1.76
N PHE A 54 -5.98 -3.03 3.08
CA PHE A 54 -4.88 -3.74 3.72
C PHE A 54 -5.34 -5.13 4.17
N ALA A 55 -4.60 -6.16 3.79
CA ALA A 55 -4.83 -7.54 4.22
C ALA A 55 -3.62 -8.10 4.97
N LYS A 56 -3.79 -9.17 5.74
CA LYS A 56 -2.69 -9.79 6.51
C LYS A 56 -1.81 -10.72 5.69
N GLU A 57 -2.21 -11.02 4.46
CA GLU A 57 -1.53 -11.96 3.57
C GLU A 57 -1.46 -11.35 2.17
N PRO A 58 -0.31 -11.40 1.49
CA PRO A 58 -0.22 -11.08 0.07
C PRO A 58 -0.94 -12.17 -0.74
N LYS A 59 -1.70 -11.74 -1.74
CA LYS A 59 -2.66 -12.50 -2.57
C LYS A 59 -2.77 -11.75 -3.89
N ASP A 60 -3.33 -12.41 -4.90
CA ASP A 60 -3.67 -11.79 -6.19
C ASP A 60 -4.32 -10.41 -6.02
N GLY A 61 -3.62 -9.37 -6.48
CA GLY A 61 -4.02 -7.98 -6.34
C GLY A 61 -3.25 -7.18 -5.29
N ALA A 62 -2.23 -7.76 -4.67
CA ALA A 62 -1.25 -7.00 -3.91
C ALA A 62 -0.52 -6.00 -4.84
N ILE A 63 -0.23 -4.81 -4.32
CA ILE A 63 0.49 -3.77 -5.05
C ILE A 63 1.68 -3.29 -4.23
N ASP A 64 2.78 -2.99 -4.91
CA ASP A 64 4.03 -2.47 -4.34
C ASP A 64 3.95 -0.98 -3.99
N GLU A 65 3.01 -0.25 -4.60
CA GLU A 65 2.96 1.20 -4.52
C GLU A 65 1.60 1.73 -4.02
N ILE A 66 1.66 2.74 -3.14
CA ILE A 66 0.50 3.54 -2.79
C ILE A 66 0.31 4.60 -3.89
N PRO A 67 -0.87 4.67 -4.53
CA PRO A 67 -1.13 5.68 -5.54
C PRO A 67 -0.96 7.09 -4.98
N GLU A 68 -0.43 8.00 -5.81
CA GLU A 68 -0.20 9.39 -5.43
C GLU A 68 -1.49 10.04 -4.88
N GLY A 69 -1.35 10.79 -3.78
CA GLY A 69 -2.48 11.43 -3.09
C GLY A 69 -3.19 10.54 -2.07
N TYR A 70 -2.71 9.32 -1.83
CA TYR A 70 -3.16 8.48 -0.71
C TYR A 70 -2.06 8.37 0.36
N THR A 71 -2.46 8.41 1.63
CA THR A 71 -1.59 8.24 2.79
C THR A 71 -2.10 7.11 3.67
N VAL A 72 -1.19 6.28 4.17
CA VAL A 72 -1.53 5.25 5.16
C VAL A 72 -1.72 5.93 6.50
N VAL A 73 -2.94 5.86 7.02
CA VAL A 73 -3.29 6.33 8.35
C VAL A 73 -3.66 5.14 9.19
N GLU A 74 -3.04 5.01 10.36
CA GLU A 74 -3.44 4.03 11.35
C GLU A 74 -4.62 4.55 12.17
N ASN A 75 -5.67 3.75 12.32
CA ASN A 75 -6.72 4.07 13.29
C ASN A 75 -6.33 3.54 14.68
N PRO A 76 -6.03 4.39 15.68
CA PRO A 76 -5.51 3.95 16.98
C PRO A 76 -6.51 3.09 17.77
N ARG A 77 -7.81 3.23 17.46
CA ARG A 77 -8.89 2.50 18.14
C ARG A 77 -9.05 1.05 17.65
N THR A 78 -8.72 0.77 16.39
CA THR A 78 -8.89 -0.56 15.79
C THR A 78 -7.56 -1.21 15.38
N GLY A 79 -6.47 -0.44 15.30
CA GLY A 79 -5.18 -0.92 14.79
C GLY A 79 -5.23 -1.31 13.31
N LEU A 80 -6.22 -0.80 12.57
CA LEU A 80 -6.35 -1.07 11.14
C LEU A 80 -5.69 0.07 10.36
N PRO A 81 -4.68 -0.21 9.53
CA PRO A 81 -4.18 0.75 8.56
C PRO A 81 -5.25 0.98 7.49
N ILE A 82 -5.54 2.25 7.23
CA ILE A 82 -6.49 2.69 6.22
C ILE A 82 -5.79 3.66 5.27
N LEU A 83 -6.12 3.60 3.98
CA LEU A 83 -5.70 4.64 3.05
C LEU A 83 -6.67 5.82 3.15
N LYS A 84 -6.12 6.97 3.49
CA LYS A 84 -6.83 8.24 3.47
C LYS A 84 -6.35 9.03 2.26
N ARG A 85 -7.29 9.48 1.42
CA ARG A 85 -6.97 10.46 0.37
C ARG A 85 -6.59 11.78 1.06
N ALA A 86 -5.37 12.25 0.83
CA ALA A 86 -4.85 13.52 1.34
C ALA A 86 -5.28 14.67 0.43
#